data_AF-A0AAD3DY25-F1
#
_entry.id   AF-A0AAD3DY25-F1
#
_cell.length_a   1.000
_cell.length_b   1.000
_cell.length_c   1.000
_cell.angle_alpha   90.00
_cell.angle_beta   90.00
_cell.angle_gamma   90.00
#
_symmetry.space_group_name_H-M   'P 1'
#
loop_
_entity.id
_entity.type
_entity.pdbx_description
1 polymer ?
#
loop_
_entity_poly.entity_id
_entity_poly.type
_entity_poly.pdbx_seq_one_letter_code
_entity_poly.pdbx_strand_id
1 'polypeptide(L)'
;AGYTTCALLGGQLLGGSVARGVRQCFLLVGGVFGLSPLLRSLAGTVSTDSVVALAGGGLLLHLGLCDYGFVNSVTGRLTGALSLGSGVLAAVLLAGRMRSETEVFGCVLLSLELFLLSPYARRHVRRRSTAAHLALTAAMVAAAAGLLLLASPAAAVAFLAAVAAITFVVPAALVRAHKFKAKISGPWDEAAPHFPHELVLRRRARQEEGELREEETRGSAPSAARDAAAAAACGSRCR
;
A
#
# COMPACT_ATOMS: atom_id res chain seq x y z
N ALA A 1 -14.48 37.76 20.50
CA ALA A 1 -14.30 36.77 21.58
C ALA A 1 -14.58 35.30 21.15
N GLY A 2 -14.63 34.97 19.84
CA GLY A 2 -14.98 33.61 19.37
C GLY A 2 -13.81 32.74 18.89
N TYR A 3 -12.64 33.32 18.61
CA TYR A 3 -11.49 32.55 18.10
C TYR A 3 -10.67 31.88 19.22
N THR A 4 -10.70 32.43 20.43
CA THR A 4 -10.03 31.86 21.60
C THR A 4 -10.75 30.61 22.12
N THR A 5 -12.07 30.55 22.01
CA THR A 5 -12.87 29.37 22.38
C THR A 5 -12.71 28.24 21.36
N CYS A 6 -12.54 28.52 20.07
CA CYS A 6 -12.19 27.49 19.07
C CYS A 6 -10.78 26.92 19.27
N ALA A 7 -9.80 27.72 19.69
CA ALA A 7 -8.45 27.22 19.99
C ALA A 7 -8.41 26.37 21.28
N LEU A 8 -9.17 26.75 22.32
CA LEU A 8 -9.27 25.99 23.56
C LEU A 8 -10.08 24.69 23.43
N LEU A 9 -11.19 24.69 22.67
CA LEU A 9 -11.92 23.44 22.36
C LEU A 9 -11.16 22.56 21.35
N GLY A 10 -10.47 23.15 20.38
CA GLY A 10 -9.61 22.42 19.43
C GLY A 10 -8.42 21.74 20.10
N GLY A 11 -7.82 22.39 21.10
CA GLY A 11 -6.77 21.82 21.95
C GLY A 11 -7.25 20.67 22.83
N GLN A 12 -8.49 20.74 23.35
CA GLN A 12 -9.10 19.66 24.13
C GLN A 12 -9.52 18.44 23.27
N LEU A 13 -9.92 18.64 22.00
CA LEU A 13 -10.23 17.52 21.09
C LEU A 13 -8.97 16.76 20.65
N LEU A 14 -7.85 17.45 20.39
CA LEU A 14 -6.56 16.81 20.12
C LEU A 14 -5.95 16.17 21.37
N GLY A 15 -6.04 16.84 22.53
CA GLY A 15 -5.61 16.29 23.82
C GLY A 15 -6.38 15.02 24.20
N GLY A 16 -7.69 14.99 23.94
CA GLY A 16 -8.51 13.79 24.12
C GLY A 16 -8.17 12.66 23.13
N SER A 17 -7.67 12.95 21.93
CA SER A 17 -7.19 11.92 20.98
C SER A 17 -5.89 11.28 21.46
N VAL A 18 -4.91 12.10 21.87
CA VAL A 18 -3.63 11.60 22.39
C VAL A 18 -3.82 10.88 23.72
N ALA A 19 -4.59 11.43 24.66
CA ALA A 19 -4.88 10.78 25.94
C ALA A 19 -5.62 9.44 25.75
N ARG A 20 -6.56 9.34 24.79
CA ARG A 20 -7.19 8.07 24.42
C ARG A 20 -6.19 7.08 23.83
N GLY A 21 -5.28 7.54 22.96
CA GLY A 21 -4.22 6.72 22.39
C GLY A 21 -3.26 6.18 23.46
N VAL A 22 -2.78 7.05 24.35
CA VAL A 22 -1.91 6.69 25.47
C VAL A 22 -2.61 5.71 26.40
N ARG A 23 -3.89 5.95 26.73
CA ARG A 23 -4.70 5.03 27.53
C ARG A 23 -4.83 3.66 26.85
N GLN A 24 -5.10 3.63 25.54
CA GLN A 24 -5.20 2.39 24.79
C GLN A 24 -3.87 1.63 24.76
N CYS A 25 -2.75 2.32 24.58
CA CYS A 25 -1.42 1.73 24.67
C CYS A 25 -1.17 1.15 26.06
N PHE A 26 -1.50 1.88 27.13
CA PHE A 26 -1.34 1.39 28.49
C PHE A 26 -2.20 0.15 28.76
N LEU A 27 -3.47 0.16 28.31
CA LEU A 27 -4.37 -0.99 28.43
C LEU A 27 -3.86 -2.20 27.64
N LEU A 28 -3.32 -1.99 26.44
CA LEU A 28 -2.77 -3.07 25.62
C LEU A 28 -1.50 -3.64 26.26
N VAL A 29 -0.55 -2.79 26.65
CA VAL A 29 0.69 -3.22 27.30
C VAL A 29 0.41 -3.92 28.62
N GLY A 30 -0.39 -3.31 29.49
CA GLY A 30 -0.76 -3.91 30.78
C GLY A 30 -1.57 -5.20 30.63
N GLY A 31 -2.49 -5.24 29.66
CA GLY A 31 -3.26 -6.44 29.34
C GLY A 31 -2.38 -7.59 28.87
N VAL A 32 -1.49 -7.35 27.91
CA VAL A 32 -0.54 -8.38 27.41
C VAL A 32 0.40 -8.82 28.53
N PHE A 33 0.90 -7.88 29.36
CA PHE A 33 1.75 -8.21 30.51
C PHE A 33 1.04 -9.15 31.49
N GLY A 34 -0.20 -8.84 31.89
CA GLY A 34 -0.99 -9.71 32.78
C GLY A 34 -1.39 -11.04 32.15
N LEU A 35 -1.64 -11.06 30.84
CA LEU A 35 -1.99 -12.29 30.09
C LEU A 35 -0.76 -13.14 29.74
N SER A 36 0.46 -12.61 29.80
CA SER A 36 1.69 -13.32 29.39
C SER A 36 1.88 -14.69 30.04
N PRO A 37 1.77 -14.86 31.38
CA PRO A 37 1.88 -16.18 32.01
C PRO A 37 0.77 -17.14 31.57
N LEU A 38 -0.45 -16.63 31.34
CA LEU A 38 -1.58 -17.43 30.85
C LEU A 38 -1.36 -17.90 29.41
N LEU A 39 -0.94 -17.00 28.52
CA LEU A 39 -0.62 -17.32 27.12
C LEU A 39 0.50 -18.35 27.03
N ARG A 40 1.54 -18.19 27.87
CA ARG A 40 2.65 -19.15 27.99
C ARG A 40 2.16 -20.51 28.46
N SER A 41 1.38 -20.56 29.54
CA SER A 41 0.86 -21.81 30.10
C SER A 41 -0.05 -22.52 29.10
N LEU A 42 -0.95 -21.80 28.43
CA LEU A 42 -1.90 -22.35 27.47
C LEU A 42 -1.20 -22.89 26.23
N ALA A 43 -0.31 -22.11 25.63
CA ALA A 43 0.48 -22.58 24.50
C ALA A 43 1.39 -23.74 24.92
N GLY A 44 1.88 -23.71 26.18
CA GLY A 44 2.71 -24.73 26.85
C GLY A 44 2.21 -26.17 26.75
N THR A 45 0.90 -26.37 26.73
CA THR A 45 0.27 -27.70 26.69
C THR A 45 0.23 -28.31 25.29
N VAL A 46 0.46 -27.51 24.24
CA VAL A 46 0.50 -27.97 22.85
C VAL A 46 1.87 -28.56 22.54
N SER A 47 1.91 -29.73 21.92
CA SER A 47 3.15 -30.38 21.50
C SER A 47 3.92 -29.55 20.46
N THR A 48 5.25 -29.72 20.41
CA THR A 48 6.12 -28.93 19.52
C THR A 48 5.79 -29.13 18.04
N ASP A 49 5.53 -30.38 17.63
CA ASP A 49 5.21 -30.70 16.22
C ASP A 49 3.88 -30.04 15.80
N SER A 50 2.88 -30.07 16.68
CA SER A 50 1.61 -29.40 16.44
C SER A 50 1.76 -27.87 16.44
N VAL A 51 2.62 -27.29 17.28
CA VAL A 51 2.87 -25.84 17.25
C VAL A 51 3.48 -25.41 15.92
N VAL A 52 4.47 -26.12 15.39
CA VAL A 52 5.06 -25.78 14.09
C VAL A 52 4.01 -25.86 12.98
N ALA A 53 3.18 -26.91 12.99
CA ALA A 53 2.12 -27.08 12.00
C ALA A 53 1.04 -25.98 12.10
N LEU A 54 0.55 -25.68 13.31
CA LEU A 54 -0.50 -24.69 13.56
C LEU A 54 -0.02 -23.26 13.32
N ALA A 55 1.21 -22.93 13.73
CA ALA A 55 1.77 -21.61 13.50
C ALA A 55 2.09 -21.40 12.01
N GLY A 56 2.70 -22.39 11.36
CA GLY A 56 2.95 -22.36 9.91
C GLY A 56 1.65 -22.22 9.13
N GLY A 57 0.65 -23.06 9.44
CA GLY A 57 -0.68 -22.99 8.84
C GLY A 57 -1.39 -21.67 9.12
N GLY A 58 -1.31 -21.15 10.34
CA GLY A 58 -1.90 -19.87 10.74
C GLY A 58 -1.28 -18.67 10.04
N LEU A 59 0.05 -18.68 9.80
CA LEU A 59 0.75 -17.67 9.02
C LEU A 59 0.42 -17.77 7.52
N LEU A 60 0.30 -18.98 6.96
CA LEU A 60 -0.16 -19.18 5.59
C LEU A 60 -1.61 -18.71 5.41
N LEU A 61 -2.47 -19.02 6.38
CA LEU A 61 -3.86 -18.56 6.41
C LEU A 61 -3.92 -17.04 6.53
N HIS A 62 -3.06 -16.45 7.36
CA HIS A 62 -2.92 -15.00 7.47
C HIS A 62 -2.60 -14.40 6.11
N LEU A 63 -1.57 -14.90 5.42
CA LEU A 63 -1.16 -14.44 4.09
C LEU A 63 -2.25 -14.62 3.03
N GLY A 64 -2.98 -15.74 3.03
CA GLY A 64 -4.03 -16.02 2.06
C GLY A 64 -5.32 -15.23 2.27
N LEU A 65 -5.68 -14.97 3.54
CA LEU A 65 -6.88 -14.23 3.92
C LEU A 65 -6.65 -12.72 4.09
N CYS A 66 -5.40 -12.27 4.09
CA CYS A 66 -5.08 -10.87 4.28
C CYS A 66 -5.68 -10.02 3.16
N ASP A 67 -6.36 -8.94 3.53
CA ASP A 67 -6.91 -8.00 2.56
C ASP A 67 -5.82 -7.00 2.14
N TYR A 68 -5.16 -7.31 1.02
CA TYR A 68 -4.15 -6.44 0.42
C TYR A 68 -4.75 -5.19 -0.24
N GLY A 69 -6.09 -5.10 -0.36
CA GLY A 69 -6.83 -3.93 -0.81
C GLY A 69 -6.90 -2.78 0.20
N PHE A 70 -6.34 -2.97 1.40
CA PHE A 70 -6.28 -2.01 2.50
C PHE A 70 -5.76 -0.61 2.13
N VAL A 71 -5.03 -0.49 1.01
CA VAL A 71 -4.60 0.80 0.46
C VAL A 71 -5.74 1.59 -0.17
N ASN A 72 -6.65 0.91 -0.85
CA ASN A 72 -7.67 1.48 -1.72
C ASN A 72 -9.08 1.48 -1.11
N SER A 73 -9.40 0.61 -0.14
CA SER A 73 -10.73 0.55 0.45
C SER A 73 -10.74 0.06 1.90
N VAL A 74 -11.78 0.43 2.66
CA VAL A 74 -12.09 -0.16 3.97
C VAL A 74 -13.05 -1.32 3.70
N THR A 75 -12.50 -2.50 3.54
CA THR A 75 -13.26 -3.73 3.35
C THR A 75 -13.52 -4.36 4.72
N GLY A 76 -14.73 -4.17 5.24
CA GLY A 76 -15.21 -4.81 6.48
C GLY A 76 -15.50 -6.31 6.30
N ARG A 77 -14.60 -7.06 5.65
CA ARG A 77 -14.78 -8.48 5.38
C ARG A 77 -14.38 -9.30 6.60
N LEU A 78 -15.19 -10.33 6.93
CA LEU A 78 -14.87 -11.33 7.94
C LEU A 78 -13.47 -11.94 7.73
N THR A 79 -13.04 -12.03 6.47
CA THR A 79 -11.71 -12.47 6.02
C THR A 79 -10.57 -11.73 6.71
N GLY A 80 -10.70 -10.42 6.94
CA GLY A 80 -9.68 -9.63 7.63
C GLY A 80 -9.56 -9.95 9.12
N ALA A 81 -10.68 -10.19 9.80
CA ALA A 81 -10.69 -10.61 11.20
C ALA A 81 -10.09 -12.01 11.37
N LEU A 82 -10.42 -12.94 10.47
CA LEU A 82 -9.86 -14.29 10.45
C LEU A 82 -8.35 -14.28 10.17
N SER A 83 -7.90 -13.48 9.19
CA SER A 83 -6.48 -13.29 8.89
C SER A 83 -5.72 -12.74 10.11
N LEU A 84 -6.24 -11.69 10.74
CA LEU A 84 -5.60 -11.09 11.90
C LEU A 84 -5.57 -12.06 13.08
N GLY A 85 -6.68 -12.75 13.36
CA GLY A 85 -6.77 -13.76 14.40
C GLY A 85 -5.81 -14.93 14.18
N SER A 86 -5.65 -15.40 12.94
CA SER A 86 -4.74 -16.50 12.62
C SER A 86 -3.27 -16.10 12.78
N GLY A 87 -2.90 -14.87 12.37
CA GLY A 87 -1.56 -14.33 12.55
C GLY A 87 -1.18 -14.15 14.03
N VAL A 88 -2.09 -13.58 14.82
CA VAL A 88 -1.88 -13.39 16.28
C VAL A 88 -1.83 -14.74 17.00
N LEU A 89 -2.69 -15.70 16.64
CA LEU A 89 -2.66 -17.04 17.21
C LEU A 89 -1.32 -17.73 16.93
N ALA A 90 -0.82 -17.66 15.68
CA ALA A 90 0.47 -18.24 15.31
C ALA A 90 1.62 -17.62 16.13
N ALA A 91 1.62 -16.29 16.31
CA ALA A 91 2.60 -15.60 17.14
C ALA A 91 2.54 -16.04 18.62
N VAL A 92 1.35 -16.18 19.19
CA VAL A 92 1.16 -16.65 20.58
C VAL A 92 1.66 -18.09 20.75
N LEU A 93 1.39 -18.98 19.79
CA LEU A 93 1.86 -20.36 19.83
C LEU A 93 3.40 -20.45 19.80
N LEU A 94 4.07 -19.63 18.98
CA LEU A 94 5.53 -19.51 18.96
C LEU A 94 6.08 -18.90 20.26
N ALA A 95 5.46 -17.81 20.73
CA ALA A 95 5.88 -17.13 21.95
C ALA A 95 5.83 -18.07 23.17
N GLY A 96 4.83 -18.95 23.25
CA GLY A 96 4.71 -19.97 24.30
C GLY A 96 5.82 -21.02 24.35
N ARG A 97 6.80 -20.99 23.45
CA ARG A 97 8.04 -21.80 23.51
C ARG A 97 9.22 -21.06 24.15
N MET A 98 9.12 -19.74 24.33
CA MET A 98 10.19 -18.95 24.92
C MET A 98 10.39 -19.32 26.39
N ARG A 99 11.59 -19.11 26.93
CA ARG A 99 11.96 -19.64 28.27
C ARG A 99 11.57 -18.71 29.40
N SER A 100 11.51 -17.41 29.15
CA SER A 100 11.09 -16.41 30.13
C SER A 100 9.72 -15.80 29.78
N GLU A 101 9.00 -15.33 30.79
CA GLU A 101 7.71 -14.64 30.61
C GLU A 101 7.90 -13.25 29.96
N THR A 102 9.04 -12.61 30.18
CA THR A 102 9.40 -11.32 29.59
C THR A 102 9.65 -11.43 28.09
N GLU A 103 10.26 -12.53 27.63
CA GLU A 103 10.39 -12.86 26.21
C GLU A 103 9.03 -13.08 25.55
N VAL A 104 8.13 -13.84 26.21
CA VAL A 104 6.75 -14.07 25.73
C VAL A 104 6.02 -12.73 25.58
N PHE A 105 6.08 -11.90 26.64
CA PHE A 105 5.48 -10.56 26.65
C PHE A 105 5.97 -9.73 25.47
N GLY A 106 7.28 -9.62 25.28
CA GLY A 106 7.88 -8.84 24.20
C GLY A 106 7.50 -9.38 22.81
N CYS A 107 7.52 -10.70 22.63
CA CYS A 107 7.18 -11.35 21.36
C CYS A 107 5.70 -11.13 20.98
N VAL A 108 4.79 -11.33 21.94
CA VAL A 108 3.35 -11.11 21.71
C VAL A 108 3.05 -9.63 21.48
N LEU A 109 3.64 -8.73 22.27
CA LEU A 109 3.48 -7.29 22.10
C LEU A 109 3.96 -6.84 20.71
N LEU A 110 5.17 -7.23 20.32
CA LEU A 110 5.72 -6.94 18.99
C LEU A 110 4.81 -7.51 17.88
N SER A 111 4.29 -8.72 18.05
CA SER A 111 3.39 -9.34 17.08
C SER A 111 2.07 -8.58 16.95
N LEU A 112 1.53 -8.08 18.06
CA LEU A 112 0.34 -7.23 18.03
C LEU A 112 0.63 -5.90 17.31
N GLU A 113 1.78 -5.28 17.56
CA GLU A 113 2.18 -4.06 16.84
C GLU A 113 2.34 -4.33 15.32
N LEU A 114 2.96 -5.44 14.94
CA LEU A 114 3.20 -5.82 13.55
C LEU A 114 1.95 -6.24 12.79
N PHE A 115 0.98 -6.90 13.43
CA PHE A 115 -0.24 -7.36 12.76
C PHE A 115 -1.42 -6.39 12.93
N LEU A 116 -1.63 -5.83 14.13
CA LEU A 116 -2.76 -4.92 14.37
C LEU A 116 -2.42 -3.50 13.97
N LEU A 117 -1.28 -2.96 14.41
CA LEU A 117 -1.00 -1.51 14.29
C LEU A 117 -0.31 -1.14 12.98
N SER A 118 0.60 -1.97 12.50
CA SER A 118 1.33 -1.83 11.23
C SER A 118 0.44 -1.47 10.04
N PRO A 119 -0.72 -2.12 9.76
CA PRO A 119 -1.58 -1.69 8.66
C PRO A 119 -2.02 -0.23 8.85
N TYR A 120 -2.54 0.15 10.02
CA TYR A 120 -2.95 1.55 10.24
C TYR A 120 -1.79 2.54 10.09
N ALA A 121 -0.62 2.21 10.66
CA ALA A 121 0.58 3.04 10.55
C ALA A 121 1.01 3.22 9.08
N ARG A 122 1.08 2.12 8.31
CA ARG A 122 1.44 2.15 6.89
C ARG A 122 0.46 2.97 6.06
N ARG A 123 -0.84 2.91 6.37
CA ARG A 123 -1.86 3.74 5.68
C ARG A 123 -1.61 5.21 5.93
N HIS A 124 -1.33 5.55 7.18
CA HIS A 124 -1.09 6.93 7.58
C HIS A 124 0.17 7.50 6.93
N VAL A 125 1.26 6.73 6.92
CA VAL A 125 2.52 7.12 6.27
C VAL A 125 2.31 7.30 4.76
N ARG A 126 1.64 6.35 4.10
CA ARG A 126 1.38 6.42 2.66
C ARG A 126 0.49 7.58 2.24
N ARG A 127 -0.49 7.97 3.07
CA ARG A 127 -1.32 9.15 2.84
C ARG A 127 -0.51 10.45 2.83
N ARG A 128 0.63 10.49 3.55
CA ARG A 128 1.50 11.67 3.60
C ARG A 128 2.54 11.67 2.49
N SER A 129 3.20 10.53 2.25
CA SER A 129 4.22 10.42 1.21
C SER A 129 4.44 8.97 0.79
N THR A 130 4.46 8.73 -0.52
CA THR A 130 4.82 7.42 -1.10
C THR A 130 6.28 7.07 -0.82
N ALA A 131 7.19 8.05 -0.87
CA ALA A 131 8.60 7.84 -0.59
C ALA A 131 8.83 7.40 0.87
N ALA A 132 8.12 8.01 1.83
CA ALA A 132 8.18 7.60 3.23
C ALA A 132 7.65 6.18 3.45
N HIS A 133 6.61 5.77 2.72
CA HIS A 133 6.08 4.41 2.77
C HIS A 133 7.07 3.37 2.21
N LEU A 134 7.76 3.71 1.12
CA LEU A 134 8.83 2.90 0.55
C LEU A 134 10.00 2.79 1.54
N ALA A 135 10.45 3.91 2.12
CA ALA A 135 11.52 3.95 3.10
C ALA A 135 11.18 3.10 4.35
N LEU A 136 9.96 3.21 4.87
CA LEU A 136 9.49 2.38 5.99
C LEU A 136 9.53 0.89 5.63
N THR A 137 9.11 0.53 4.42
CA THR A 137 9.13 -0.87 3.98
C THR A 137 10.56 -1.39 3.83
N ALA A 138 11.45 -0.60 3.24
CA ALA A 138 12.86 -0.93 3.12
C ALA A 138 13.52 -1.09 4.50
N ALA A 139 13.23 -0.20 5.45
CA ALA A 139 13.74 -0.27 6.82
C ALA A 139 13.28 -1.56 7.52
N MET A 140 12.00 -1.95 7.38
CA MET A 140 11.49 -3.19 7.97
C MET A 140 12.13 -4.45 7.37
N VAL A 141 12.35 -4.47 6.04
CA VAL A 141 13.04 -5.57 5.37
C VAL A 141 14.50 -5.64 5.82
N ALA A 142 15.20 -4.50 5.90
CA ALA A 142 16.59 -4.43 6.36
C ALA A 142 16.73 -4.88 7.82
N ALA A 143 15.82 -4.45 8.70
CA ALA A 143 15.81 -4.87 10.10
C ALA A 143 15.60 -6.39 10.24
N ALA A 144 14.62 -6.95 9.53
CA ALA A 144 14.37 -8.39 9.53
C ALA A 144 15.56 -9.19 8.98
N ALA A 145 16.14 -8.75 7.85
CA ALA A 145 17.33 -9.39 7.30
C ALA A 145 18.53 -9.30 8.26
N GLY A 146 18.74 -8.15 8.92
CA GLY A 146 19.77 -7.96 9.93
C GLY A 146 19.63 -8.94 11.11
N LEU A 147 18.41 -9.06 11.65
CA LEU A 147 18.10 -10.04 12.71
C LEU A 147 18.36 -11.48 12.25
N LEU A 148 17.97 -11.83 11.01
CA LEU A 148 18.23 -13.16 10.45
C LEU A 148 19.72 -13.42 10.23
N LEU A 149 20.50 -12.41 9.83
CA LEU A 149 21.95 -12.55 9.65
C LEU A 149 22.67 -12.92 10.96
N LEU A 150 22.19 -12.39 12.09
CA LEU A 150 22.71 -12.77 13.42
C LEU A 150 22.44 -14.25 13.75
N ALA A 151 21.36 -14.83 13.22
CA ALA A 151 21.00 -16.22 13.48
C ALA A 151 21.60 -17.20 12.45
N SER A 152 21.47 -16.90 11.16
CA SER A 152 21.99 -17.70 10.06
C SER A 152 22.06 -16.90 8.75
N PRO A 153 23.23 -16.82 8.10
CA PRO A 153 23.36 -16.11 6.82
C PRO A 153 22.51 -16.76 5.72
N ALA A 154 22.37 -18.09 5.73
CA ALA A 154 21.53 -18.80 4.76
C ALA A 154 20.05 -18.41 4.90
N ALA A 155 19.55 -18.26 6.13
CA ALA A 155 18.18 -17.83 6.39
C ALA A 155 17.95 -16.40 5.89
N ALA A 156 18.89 -15.49 6.13
CA ALA A 156 18.79 -14.11 5.65
C ALA A 156 18.76 -14.02 4.11
N VAL A 157 19.62 -14.79 3.42
CA VAL A 157 19.62 -14.87 1.96
C VAL A 157 18.30 -15.44 1.44
N ALA A 158 17.80 -16.52 2.06
CA ALA A 158 16.52 -17.11 1.68
C ALA A 158 15.35 -16.12 1.85
N PHE A 159 15.33 -15.35 2.95
CA PHE A 159 14.34 -14.31 3.18
C PHE A 159 14.41 -13.20 2.13
N LEU A 160 15.60 -12.66 1.84
CA LEU A 160 15.77 -11.61 0.82
C LEU A 160 15.38 -12.10 -0.57
N ALA A 161 15.74 -13.35 -0.91
CA ALA A 161 15.35 -13.98 -2.17
C ALA A 161 13.82 -14.12 -2.27
N ALA A 162 13.14 -14.53 -1.19
CA ALA A 162 11.68 -14.61 -1.16
C ALA A 162 11.02 -13.24 -1.33
N VAL A 163 11.52 -12.20 -0.66
CA VAL A 163 11.02 -10.82 -0.80
C VAL A 163 11.20 -10.32 -2.23
N ALA A 164 12.38 -10.52 -2.84
CA ALA A 164 12.65 -10.15 -4.22
C ALA A 164 11.75 -10.92 -5.21
N ALA A 165 11.53 -12.22 -4.97
CA ALA A 165 10.67 -13.05 -5.78
C ALA A 165 9.21 -12.54 -5.75
N ILE A 166 8.65 -12.31 -4.56
CA ILE A 166 7.27 -11.83 -4.41
C ILE A 166 7.10 -10.42 -4.97
N THR A 167 8.10 -9.56 -4.86
CA THR A 167 8.01 -8.15 -5.28
C THR A 167 8.21 -7.98 -6.78
N PHE A 168 9.13 -8.71 -7.41
CA PHE A 168 9.52 -8.51 -8.81
C PHE A 168 9.20 -9.70 -9.71
N VAL A 169 9.56 -10.92 -9.27
CA VAL A 169 9.45 -12.12 -10.11
C VAL A 169 7.98 -12.51 -10.31
N VAL A 170 7.19 -12.55 -9.24
CA VAL A 170 5.78 -12.94 -9.28
C VAL A 170 4.96 -11.96 -10.15
N PRO A 171 5.02 -10.63 -9.95
CA PRO A 171 4.32 -9.70 -10.83
C PRO A 171 4.78 -9.78 -12.28
N ALA A 172 6.09 -9.90 -12.54
CA ALA A 172 6.60 -10.04 -13.91
C ALA A 172 6.10 -11.33 -14.57
N ALA A 173 6.06 -12.45 -13.84
CA ALA A 173 5.50 -13.70 -14.32
C ALA A 173 3.99 -13.58 -14.58
N LEU A 174 3.24 -12.93 -13.70
CA LEU A 174 1.81 -12.68 -13.87
C LEU A 174 1.54 -11.79 -15.10
N VAL A 175 2.31 -10.73 -15.32
CA VAL A 175 2.17 -9.86 -16.51
C VAL A 175 2.48 -10.63 -17.80
N ARG A 176 3.48 -11.52 -17.79
CA ARG A 176 3.74 -12.39 -18.94
C ARG A 176 2.61 -13.39 -19.15
N ALA A 177 2.11 -14.02 -18.08
CA ALA A 177 1.01 -14.96 -18.12
C ALA A 177 -0.29 -14.32 -18.65
N HIS A 178 -0.52 -13.05 -18.31
CA HIS A 178 -1.64 -12.26 -18.81
C HIS A 178 -1.70 -12.17 -20.35
N LYS A 179 -0.56 -12.26 -21.05
CA LYS A 179 -0.51 -12.27 -22.52
C LYS A 179 -1.15 -13.52 -23.14
N PHE A 180 -1.18 -14.63 -22.40
CA PHE A 180 -1.74 -15.90 -22.86
C PHE A 180 -3.21 -16.08 -22.47
N LYS A 181 -3.81 -15.07 -21.83
CA LYS A 181 -5.23 -15.12 -21.47
C LYS A 181 -6.06 -14.95 -22.75
N ALA A 182 -6.63 -16.05 -23.25
CA ALA A 182 -7.57 -16.01 -24.35
C ALA A 182 -8.80 -15.18 -23.95
N LYS A 183 -9.07 -14.08 -24.66
CA LYS A 183 -10.29 -13.28 -24.47
C LYS A 183 -11.45 -14.01 -25.13
N ILE A 184 -12.16 -14.83 -24.36
CA ILE A 184 -13.44 -15.41 -24.79
C ILE A 184 -14.47 -14.29 -24.73
N SER A 185 -14.64 -13.60 -25.85
CA SER A 185 -15.66 -12.55 -25.98
C SER A 185 -17.00 -13.25 -26.18
N GLY A 186 -17.86 -13.25 -25.16
CA GLY A 186 -19.23 -13.75 -25.30
C GLY A 186 -20.08 -12.79 -26.14
N PRO A 187 -21.25 -13.22 -26.64
CA PRO A 187 -22.19 -12.34 -27.38
C PRO A 187 -22.76 -11.19 -26.53
N TRP A 188 -22.42 -11.13 -25.24
CA TRP A 188 -22.81 -10.13 -24.26
C TRP A 188 -21.61 -9.31 -23.72
N ASP A 189 -20.39 -9.54 -24.22
CA ASP A 189 -19.19 -8.82 -23.77
C ASP A 189 -19.11 -7.42 -24.42
N GLU A 190 -18.51 -6.47 -23.71
CA GLU A 190 -18.57 -5.01 -23.90
C GLU A 190 -19.07 -4.53 -25.28
N ALA A 191 -20.20 -3.81 -25.27
CA ALA A 191 -20.70 -3.08 -26.43
C ALA A 191 -19.63 -2.09 -26.89
N ALA A 192 -18.84 -2.48 -27.89
CA ALA A 192 -18.05 -1.55 -28.66
C ALA A 192 -19.04 -0.50 -29.20
N PRO A 193 -18.90 0.79 -28.83
CA PRO A 193 -19.79 1.81 -29.36
C PRO A 193 -19.70 1.76 -30.89
N HIS A 194 -20.78 1.33 -31.53
CA HIS A 194 -20.87 1.33 -32.98
C HIS A 194 -20.94 2.78 -33.41
N PHE A 195 -19.81 3.37 -33.77
CA PHE A 195 -19.79 4.69 -34.37
C PHE A 195 -20.20 4.53 -35.84
N PRO A 196 -21.35 5.09 -36.26
CA PRO A 196 -21.69 5.16 -37.67
C PRO A 196 -20.55 5.84 -38.40
N HIS A 197 -20.09 5.23 -39.51
CA HIS A 197 -18.96 5.74 -40.29
C HIS A 197 -19.14 7.21 -40.69
N GLU A 198 -20.39 7.64 -40.87
CA GLU A 198 -20.75 9.02 -41.17
C GLU A 198 -20.32 10.03 -40.11
N LEU A 199 -20.37 9.68 -38.82
CA LEU A 199 -19.94 10.60 -37.76
C LEU A 199 -18.41 10.76 -37.73
N VAL A 200 -17.67 9.71 -38.07
CA VAL A 200 -16.20 9.76 -38.20
C VAL A 200 -15.81 10.61 -39.42
N LEU A 201 -16.50 10.41 -40.54
CA LEU A 201 -16.27 11.18 -41.78
C LEU A 201 -16.63 12.66 -41.59
N ARG A 202 -17.78 12.97 -40.96
CA ARG A 202 -18.14 14.36 -40.62
C ARG A 202 -17.14 15.04 -39.70
N ARG A 203 -16.53 14.29 -38.78
CA ARG A 203 -15.50 14.84 -37.89
C ARG A 203 -14.21 15.14 -38.66
N ARG A 204 -13.79 14.25 -39.58
CA ARG A 204 -12.65 14.48 -40.47
C ARG A 204 -12.90 15.66 -41.42
N ALA A 205 -14.06 15.72 -42.06
CA ALA A 205 -14.44 16.83 -42.94
C ALA A 205 -14.43 18.19 -42.21
N ARG A 206 -14.97 18.26 -40.98
CA ARG A 206 -14.88 19.48 -40.17
C ARG A 206 -13.45 19.84 -39.75
N GLN A 207 -12.58 18.84 -39.63
CA GLN A 207 -11.18 19.05 -39.28
C GLN A 207 -10.41 19.59 -40.49
N GLU A 208 -10.65 19.03 -41.68
CA GLU A 208 -10.11 19.50 -42.96
C GLU A 208 -10.61 20.92 -43.30
N GLU A 209 -11.89 21.22 -43.09
CA GLU A 209 -12.43 22.58 -43.23
C GLU A 209 -11.80 23.58 -42.24
N GLY A 210 -11.50 23.13 -41.02
CA GLY A 210 -10.80 23.91 -40.01
C GLY A 210 -9.36 24.22 -40.41
N GLU A 211 -8.63 23.21 -40.91
CA GLU A 211 -7.26 23.34 -41.42
C GLU A 211 -7.20 24.27 -42.64
N LEU A 212 -8.14 24.16 -43.57
CA LEU A 212 -8.25 25.06 -44.73
C LEU A 212 -8.54 26.51 -44.30
N ARG A 213 -9.42 26.73 -43.30
CA ARG A 213 -9.66 28.07 -42.74
C ARG A 213 -8.44 28.64 -42.03
N GLU A 214 -7.67 27.81 -41.32
CA GLU A 214 -6.40 28.23 -40.72
C GLU A 214 -5.35 28.59 -41.78
N GLU A 215 -5.31 27.86 -42.91
CA GLU A 215 -4.38 28.14 -43.99
C GLU A 215 -4.75 29.41 -44.76
N GLU A 216 -6.04 29.65 -44.99
CA GLU A 216 -6.56 30.88 -45.60
C GLU A 216 -6.33 32.10 -44.71
N THR A 217 -6.49 31.99 -43.39
CA THR A 217 -6.15 33.07 -42.44
C THR A 217 -4.63 33.29 -42.33
N ARG A 218 -3.81 32.26 -42.54
CA ARG A 218 -2.34 32.38 -42.57
C ARG A 218 -1.81 32.94 -43.90
N GLY A 219 -2.55 32.74 -45.00
CA GLY A 219 -2.27 33.27 -46.34
C GLY A 219 -2.82 34.67 -46.61
N SER A 220 -3.93 35.05 -45.96
CA SER A 220 -4.53 36.40 -46.03
C SER A 220 -3.96 37.40 -45.04
N ALA A 221 -3.01 36.98 -44.20
CA ALA A 221 -2.19 37.91 -43.42
C ALA A 221 -1.47 38.88 -44.37
N PRO A 222 -1.74 40.19 -44.30
CA PRO A 222 -1.18 41.15 -45.25
C PRO A 222 0.35 41.09 -45.22
N SER A 223 0.99 41.10 -46.40
CA SER A 223 2.46 41.01 -46.54
C SER A 223 3.20 42.07 -45.71
N ALA A 224 2.54 43.21 -45.43
CA ALA A 224 3.02 44.28 -44.57
C ALA A 224 3.36 43.85 -43.12
N ALA A 225 2.71 42.82 -42.58
CA ALA A 225 3.00 42.33 -41.22
C ALA A 225 4.19 41.35 -41.17
N ARG A 226 4.45 40.62 -42.26
CA ARG A 226 5.60 39.71 -42.36
C ARG A 226 6.92 40.47 -42.52
N ASP A 227 6.91 41.58 -43.24
CA ASP A 227 8.08 42.45 -43.39
C ASP A 227 8.37 43.27 -42.12
N ALA A 228 7.35 43.67 -41.37
CA ALA A 228 7.50 44.34 -40.08
C ALA A 228 8.08 43.42 -38.98
N ALA A 229 7.69 42.14 -38.97
CA ALA A 229 8.23 41.15 -38.02
C ALA A 229 9.68 40.74 -38.35
N ALA A 230 10.05 40.67 -39.63
CA ALA A 230 11.43 40.43 -40.06
C ALA A 230 12.34 41.63 -39.76
N ALA A 231 11.84 42.86 -39.90
CA ALA A 231 12.57 44.08 -39.52
C ALA A 231 12.77 44.20 -38.00
N ALA A 232 11.79 43.80 -37.18
CA ALA A 232 11.91 43.79 -35.72
C ALA A 232 12.88 42.72 -35.19
N ALA A 233 13.05 41.60 -35.90
CA ALA A 233 14.02 40.56 -35.56
C ALA A 233 15.47 40.92 -35.93
N CYS A 234 15.68 41.79 -36.93
CA CYS A 234 17.01 42.27 -37.31
C CYS A 234 17.49 43.42 -36.39
N GLY A 235 16.57 44.24 -35.85
CA GLY A 235 16.89 45.35 -34.94
C GLY A 235 17.32 44.95 -33.52
N SER A 236 17.10 43.70 -33.09
CA SER A 236 17.44 43.23 -31.75
C SER A 236 18.77 42.46 -31.65
N ARG A 237 19.50 42.27 -32.76
CA ARG A 237 20.85 41.66 -32.78
C ARG A 237 22.01 42.65 -32.92
N CYS A 238 21.74 43.95 -33.05
CA CYS A 238 22.73 45.01 -33.02
C CYS A 238 22.37 46.04 -31.94
N ARG A 239 22.39 45.60 -30.68
CA ARG A 239 22.69 46.41 -29.49
C ARG A 239 23.23 45.51 -28.39
#